data_AF-A0A8X6QCF2-F1
#
_entry.id   AF-A0A8X6QCF2-F1
#
_cell.length_a   1.000
_cell.length_b   1.000
_cell.length_c   1.000
_cell.angle_alpha   90.00
_cell.angle_beta   90.00
_cell.angle_gamma   90.00
#
_symmetry.space_group_name_H-M   'P 1'
#
loop_
_entity.id
_entity.type
_entity.pdbx_description
1 polymer ?
#
loop_
_entity_poly.entity_id
_entity_poly.type
_entity_poly.pdbx_seq_one_letter_code
_entity_poly.pdbx_strand_id
1 'polypeptide(L)'
;MIILGLHATLFSYTGSGPLWPTFDTNPRCKENWWMNLVYINNFQSINDQCMVWTWYIAADMQLFILSPLFIIPLIRKPSFGCILVVVFIFLSCFITFALTIIYCLKVFGADIRYYFSHREEFIRW
;
A
#
# COMPACT_ATOMS: atom_id res chain seq x y z
N MET A 1 8.16 10.45 -12.54
CA MET A 1 9.58 10.05 -12.72
C MET A 1 10.57 11.12 -12.30
N ILE A 2 10.27 12.42 -12.53
CA ILE A 2 11.04 13.52 -11.97
C ILE A 2 11.19 13.40 -10.43
N ILE A 3 10.08 13.14 -9.72
CA ILE A 3 10.08 12.97 -8.25
C ILE A 3 10.98 11.80 -7.80
N LEU A 4 10.99 10.68 -8.53
CA LEU A 4 11.87 9.55 -8.22
C LEU A 4 13.35 9.94 -8.32
N GLY A 5 13.73 10.65 -9.38
CA GLY A 5 15.10 11.14 -9.56
C GLY A 5 15.50 12.13 -8.45
N LEU A 6 14.63 13.10 -8.14
CA LEU A 6 14.85 14.06 -7.06
C LEU A 6 15.00 13.35 -5.70
N HIS A 7 14.14 12.38 -5.42
CA HIS A 7 14.19 11.63 -4.18
C HIS A 7 15.46 10.78 -4.05
N ALA A 8 15.87 10.11 -5.13
CA ALA A 8 17.03 9.22 -5.10
C ALA A 8 18.36 9.98 -4.97
N THR A 9 18.46 11.21 -5.49
CA THR A 9 19.73 11.94 -5.64
C THR A 9 19.81 13.26 -4.89
N LEU A 10 18.74 14.05 -4.87
CA LEU A 10 18.77 15.43 -4.36
C LEU A 10 18.23 15.56 -2.94
N PHE A 11 17.36 14.64 -2.50
CA PHE A 11 16.70 14.71 -1.20
C PHE A 11 17.68 14.85 -0.03
N SER A 12 18.81 14.15 -0.04
CA SER A 12 19.80 14.26 1.04
C SER A 12 20.41 15.65 1.17
N TYR A 13 20.45 16.43 0.09
CA TYR A 13 21.00 17.79 0.08
C TYR A 13 19.98 18.88 0.43
N THR A 14 18.68 18.57 0.58
CA THR A 14 17.65 19.59 0.82
C THR A 14 17.47 19.96 2.29
N GLY A 15 18.24 19.37 3.21
CA GLY A 15 18.08 19.64 4.64
C GLY A 15 19.13 18.97 5.51
N SER A 16 18.96 19.13 6.82
CA SER A 16 19.81 18.52 7.85
C SER A 16 18.99 18.28 9.11
N GLY A 17 19.23 17.17 9.81
CA GLY A 17 18.53 16.85 11.05
C GLY A 17 18.74 15.41 11.52
N PRO A 18 18.32 15.06 12.74
CA PRO A 18 18.53 13.73 13.31
C PRO A 18 17.76 12.62 12.58
N LEU A 19 16.68 12.96 11.87
CA LEU A 19 15.92 12.04 11.01
C LEU A 19 16.32 12.17 9.53
N TRP A 20 17.23 13.09 9.20
CA TRP A 20 17.62 13.34 7.81
C TRP A 20 18.62 12.27 7.35
N PRO A 21 18.51 11.78 6.10
CA PRO A 21 19.43 10.79 5.58
C PRO A 21 20.87 11.32 5.53
N THR A 22 21.81 10.46 5.92
CA THR A 22 23.26 10.74 5.87
C THR A 22 23.94 10.22 4.61
N PHE A 23 23.19 9.53 3.74
CA PHE A 23 23.68 8.98 2.49
C PHE A 23 23.53 9.98 1.34
N ASP A 24 24.52 10.08 0.45
CA ASP A 24 24.44 10.93 -0.75
C ASP A 24 23.39 10.42 -1.74
N THR A 25 23.28 9.11 -1.89
CA THR A 25 22.27 8.43 -2.73
C THR A 25 21.60 7.36 -1.90
N ASN A 26 20.26 7.31 -1.92
CA ASN A 26 19.52 6.31 -1.16
C ASN A 26 19.91 4.90 -1.63
N PRO A 27 20.50 4.04 -0.78
CA PRO A 27 21.01 2.73 -1.19
C PRO A 27 19.90 1.81 -1.70
N ARG A 28 18.68 1.91 -1.14
CA ARG A 28 17.50 1.17 -1.59
C ARG A 28 17.07 1.63 -2.98
N CYS A 29 17.16 2.93 -3.23
CA CYS A 29 16.88 3.48 -4.56
C CYS A 29 17.95 3.07 -5.57
N LYS A 30 19.23 2.96 -5.20
CA LYS A 30 20.28 2.55 -6.13
C LYS A 30 20.00 1.17 -6.76
N GLU A 31 19.45 0.25 -5.97
CA GLU A 31 19.13 -1.12 -6.42
C GLU A 31 17.72 -1.24 -7.03
N ASN A 32 16.72 -0.60 -6.41
CA ASN A 32 15.30 -0.90 -6.68
C ASN A 32 14.50 0.28 -7.27
N TRP A 33 15.15 1.37 -7.71
CA TRP A 33 14.45 2.52 -8.31
C TRP A 33 13.52 2.13 -9.46
N TRP A 34 13.96 1.21 -10.31
CA TRP A 34 13.26 0.79 -11.53
C TRP A 34 11.90 0.16 -11.24
N MET A 35 11.70 -0.48 -10.09
CA MET A 35 10.40 -1.05 -9.70
C MET A 35 9.32 0.03 -9.54
N ASN A 36 9.71 1.25 -9.15
CA ASN A 36 8.79 2.39 -9.06
C ASN A 36 8.44 2.96 -10.44
N LEU A 37 9.27 2.72 -11.47
CA LEU A 37 8.95 3.12 -12.84
C LEU A 37 7.84 2.25 -13.44
N VAL A 38 7.92 0.95 -13.17
CA VAL A 38 7.00 -0.06 -13.73
C VAL A 38 5.77 -0.26 -12.83
N TYR A 39 5.67 0.47 -11.71
CA TYR A 39 4.56 0.36 -10.75
C TYR A 39 4.39 -1.06 -10.17
N ILE A 40 5.50 -1.71 -9.81
CA ILE A 40 5.51 -3.04 -9.16
C ILE A 40 6.20 -3.03 -7.78
N ASN A 41 6.58 -1.85 -7.29
CA ASN A 41 7.23 -1.69 -5.99
C ASN A 41 6.34 -2.09 -4.81
N ASN A 42 5.04 -2.28 -5.00
CA ASN A 42 4.12 -2.78 -3.97
C ASN A 42 4.36 -4.25 -3.58
N PHE A 43 5.05 -5.04 -4.40
CA PHE A 43 5.41 -6.43 -4.08
C PHE A 43 6.71 -6.56 -3.28
N GLN A 44 7.42 -5.45 -3.08
CA GLN A 44 8.68 -5.43 -2.37
C GLN A 44 8.46 -5.25 -0.87
N SER A 45 9.37 -5.81 -0.06
CA SER A 45 9.38 -5.58 1.39
C SER A 45 9.55 -4.09 1.69
N ILE A 46 8.92 -3.61 2.77
CA ILE A 46 9.00 -2.20 3.20
C ILE A 46 10.47 -1.74 3.37
N ASN A 47 11.35 -2.66 3.76
CA ASN A 47 12.76 -2.37 3.99
C ASN A 47 13.56 -2.19 2.70
N ASP A 48 13.10 -2.74 1.58
CA ASP A 48 13.82 -2.73 0.30
C ASP A 48 13.24 -1.71 -0.70
N GLN A 49 12.08 -1.14 -0.38
CA GLN A 49 11.43 -0.12 -1.19
C GLN A 49 12.23 1.20 -1.20
N CYS A 50 12.43 1.76 -2.40
CA CYS A 50 13.06 3.06 -2.60
C CYS A 50 12.21 4.22 -2.05
N MET A 51 10.94 4.30 -2.45
CA MET A 51 9.96 5.27 -1.96
C MET A 51 8.78 4.51 -1.37
N VAL A 52 8.87 4.20 -0.08
CA VAL A 52 7.89 3.38 0.63
C VAL A 52 6.47 3.90 0.35
N TRP A 53 6.23 5.20 0.51
CA TRP A 53 4.89 5.79 0.32
C TRP A 53 4.30 5.59 -1.08
N THR A 54 5.08 5.30 -2.12
CA THR A 54 4.52 5.10 -3.46
C THR A 54 3.95 3.71 -3.69
N TRP A 55 3.96 2.84 -2.68
CA TRP A 55 3.36 1.50 -2.76
C TRP A 55 1.88 1.56 -3.19
N TYR A 56 1.12 2.55 -2.71
CA TYR A 56 -0.31 2.67 -3.06
C TYR A 56 -0.49 3.16 -4.49
N ILE A 57 0.40 4.03 -5.00
CA ILE A 57 0.32 4.51 -6.40
C ILE A 57 0.51 3.34 -7.37
N ALA A 58 1.43 2.41 -7.04
CA ALA A 58 1.60 1.18 -7.81
C ALA A 58 0.35 0.30 -7.79
N ALA A 59 -0.28 0.13 -6.63
CA ALA A 59 -1.54 -0.60 -6.50
C ALA A 59 -2.66 0.07 -7.33
N ASP A 60 -2.79 1.39 -7.29
CA ASP A 60 -3.81 2.14 -8.03
C ASP A 60 -3.65 1.96 -9.55
N MET A 61 -2.42 1.96 -10.08
CA MET A 61 -2.19 1.70 -11.50
C MET A 61 -2.60 0.27 -11.90
N GLN A 62 -2.31 -0.72 -11.06
CA GLN A 62 -2.72 -2.11 -11.29
C GLN A 62 -4.27 -2.22 -11.29
N LEU A 63 -4.94 -1.56 -10.35
CA LEU A 63 -6.41 -1.53 -10.28
C LEU A 63 -7.02 -0.77 -11.46
N PHE A 64 -6.39 0.30 -11.93
CA PHE A 64 -6.83 1.04 -13.10
C PHE A 64 -6.79 0.17 -14.36
N ILE A 65 -5.71 -0.60 -14.55
CA ILE A 65 -5.59 -1.57 -15.65
C ILE A 65 -6.66 -2.67 -15.54
N LEU A 66 -6.99 -3.12 -14.34
CA LEU A 66 -8.04 -4.13 -14.11
C LEU A 66 -9.47 -3.55 -14.20
N SER A 67 -9.65 -2.22 -14.11
CA SER A 67 -10.97 -1.58 -14.07
C SER A 67 -11.93 -1.95 -15.22
N PRO A 68 -11.48 -2.15 -16.48
CA PRO A 68 -12.38 -2.52 -17.57
C PRO A 68 -13.07 -3.87 -17.34
N LEU A 69 -12.44 -4.78 -16.58
CA LEU A 69 -13.02 -6.07 -16.19
C LEU A 69 -14.32 -5.91 -15.40
N PHE A 70 -14.45 -4.82 -14.63
CA PHE A 70 -15.63 -4.51 -13.83
C PHE A 70 -16.61 -3.60 -14.58
N ILE A 71 -16.08 -2.60 -15.29
CA ILE A 71 -16.89 -1.59 -15.99
C ILE A 71 -17.63 -2.20 -17.19
N ILE A 72 -16.99 -3.04 -18.00
CA ILE A 72 -17.60 -3.60 -19.22
C ILE A 72 -18.82 -4.48 -18.88
N PRO A 73 -18.77 -5.42 -17.92
CA PRO A 73 -19.95 -6.19 -17.52
C PRO A 73 -21.03 -5.32 -16.90
N LEU A 74 -20.68 -4.28 -16.15
CA LEU A 74 -21.65 -3.37 -15.53
C LEU A 74 -22.45 -2.59 -16.58
N ILE A 75 -21.82 -2.16 -17.66
CA ILE A 75 -22.51 -1.48 -18.77
C ILE A 75 -23.33 -2.47 -19.62
N ARG A 76 -22.79 -3.65 -19.91
CA ARG A 76 -23.44 -4.64 -20.79
C ARG A 76 -24.61 -5.38 -20.12
N LYS A 77 -24.44 -5.75 -18.85
CA LYS A 77 -25.38 -6.56 -18.07
C LYS A 77 -25.35 -6.10 -16.61
N PRO A 78 -26.08 -5.03 -16.24
CA PRO A 78 -25.96 -4.38 -14.94
C PRO A 78 -26.21 -5.34 -13.77
N SER A 79 -27.16 -6.27 -13.87
CA SER A 79 -27.41 -7.27 -12.82
C SER A 79 -26.18 -8.15 -12.56
N PHE A 80 -25.51 -8.62 -13.60
CA PHE A 80 -24.30 -9.43 -13.45
C PHE A 80 -23.11 -8.60 -12.97
N GLY A 81 -22.92 -7.38 -13.51
CA GLY A 81 -21.89 -6.47 -13.05
C GLY A 81 -22.03 -6.08 -11.58
N CYS A 82 -23.25 -5.79 -11.11
CA CYS A 82 -23.51 -5.52 -9.70
C CYS A 82 -23.16 -6.72 -8.81
N ILE A 83 -23.57 -7.93 -9.19
CA ILE A 83 -23.22 -9.15 -8.44
C ILE A 83 -21.69 -9.31 -8.37
N LEU A 84 -20.99 -9.15 -9.49
CA LEU A 84 -19.55 -9.27 -9.57
C LEU A 84 -18.85 -8.26 -8.66
N VAL A 85 -19.25 -6.98 -8.69
CA VAL A 85 -18.68 -5.94 -7.83
C VAL A 85 -18.93 -6.23 -6.34
N VAL A 86 -20.16 -6.60 -5.98
CA VAL A 86 -20.53 -6.92 -4.60
C VAL A 86 -19.70 -8.09 -4.07
N VAL A 87 -19.57 -9.17 -4.85
CA VAL A 87 -18.76 -10.33 -4.48
C VAL A 87 -17.30 -9.94 -4.25
N PHE A 88 -16.72 -9.13 -5.14
CA PHE A 88 -15.31 -8.68 -4.99
C PHE A 88 -15.11 -7.78 -3.77
N ILE A 89 -16.07 -6.92 -3.44
CA ILE A 89 -16.02 -6.09 -2.23
C ILE A 89 -16.02 -6.99 -0.98
N PHE A 90 -16.96 -7.93 -0.90
CA PHE A 90 -17.03 -8.86 0.23
C PHE A 90 -15.78 -9.72 0.35
N LEU A 91 -15.25 -10.22 -0.78
CA LEU A 91 -14.01 -10.99 -0.81
C LEU A 91 -12.82 -10.16 -0.33
N SER A 92 -12.69 -8.91 -0.76
CA SER A 92 -11.63 -7.99 -0.32
C SER A 92 -11.68 -7.73 1.20
N CYS A 93 -12.87 -7.42 1.73
CA CYS A 93 -13.08 -7.24 3.16
C CYS A 93 -12.73 -8.51 3.95
N PHE A 94 -13.19 -9.67 3.47
CA PHE A 94 -12.95 -10.95 4.13
C PHE A 94 -11.47 -11.34 4.13
N ILE A 95 -10.77 -11.21 2.99
CA ILE A 95 -9.33 -11.49 2.89
C ILE A 95 -8.56 -10.57 3.83
N THR A 96 -8.85 -9.26 3.82
CA THR A 96 -8.17 -8.29 4.68
C THR A 96 -8.38 -8.63 6.16
N PHE A 97 -9.61 -8.95 6.55
CA PHE A 97 -9.92 -9.39 7.90
C PHE A 97 -9.17 -10.68 8.28
N ALA A 98 -9.20 -11.70 7.43
CA ALA A 98 -8.52 -12.97 7.66
C ALA A 98 -7.00 -12.80 7.80
N LEU A 99 -6.37 -12.04 6.90
CA LEU A 99 -4.94 -11.75 6.97
C LEU A 99 -4.58 -11.00 8.25
N THR A 100 -5.40 -10.03 8.65
CA THR A 100 -5.15 -9.26 9.88
C THR A 100 -5.16 -10.16 11.13
N ILE A 101 -6.07 -11.14 11.18
CA ILE A 101 -6.16 -12.10 12.30
C ILE A 101 -5.00 -13.11 12.26
N ILE A 102 -4.70 -13.69 11.10
CA ILE A 102 -3.66 -14.72 10.94
C ILE A 102 -2.28 -14.15 11.26
N TYR A 103 -1.95 -12.99 10.68
CA TYR A 103 -0.64 -12.36 10.83
C TYR A 103 -0.54 -11.45 12.05
N CYS A 104 -1.62 -11.32 12.84
CA CYS A 104 -1.70 -10.43 14.01
C CYS A 104 -1.08 -9.06 13.72
N LEU A 105 -1.48 -8.44 12.61
CA LEU A 105 -0.88 -7.19 12.14
C LEU A 105 -1.00 -6.10 13.22
N LYS A 106 0.05 -5.30 13.36
CA LYS A 106 0.09 -4.17 14.27
C LYS A 106 -0.75 -3.02 13.73
N VAL A 107 -1.69 -2.56 14.54
CA VAL A 107 -2.50 -1.37 14.29
C VAL A 107 -1.96 -0.27 15.20
N PHE A 108 -1.41 0.80 14.63
CA PHE A 108 -0.76 1.91 15.38
C PHE A 108 0.31 1.46 16.40
N GLY A 109 1.07 0.40 16.08
CA GLY A 109 2.17 -0.09 16.92
C GLY A 109 1.76 -1.11 18.00
N ALA A 110 0.47 -1.35 18.21
CA ALA A 110 -0.05 -2.40 19.10
C ALA A 110 -0.65 -3.57 18.29
N ASP A 111 -0.47 -4.80 18.78
CA ASP A 111 -1.03 -6.00 18.14
C ASP A 111 -2.55 -6.06 18.29
N ILE A 112 -3.25 -6.64 17.31
CA ILE A 112 -4.72 -6.69 17.34
C ILE A 112 -5.28 -7.43 18.56
N ARG A 113 -4.54 -8.39 19.12
CA ARG A 113 -4.89 -9.08 20.38
C ARG A 113 -5.01 -8.13 21.56
N TYR A 114 -4.17 -7.08 21.61
CA TYR A 114 -4.21 -6.08 22.67
C TYR A 114 -5.54 -5.33 22.68
N TYR A 115 -6.00 -4.90 21.49
CA TYR A 115 -7.29 -4.22 21.32
C TYR A 115 -8.48 -5.14 21.66
N PHE A 116 -8.43 -6.41 21.29
CA PHE A 116 -9.48 -7.36 21.68
C PHE A 116 -9.51 -7.60 23.20
N SER A 117 -8.34 -7.62 23.86
CA SER A 117 -8.24 -7.78 25.32
C SER A 117 -8.73 -6.56 26.10
N HIS A 118 -8.60 -5.34 25.56
CA HIS A 118 -8.97 -4.08 26.25
C HIS A 118 -10.20 -3.40 25.63
N ARG A 119 -11.02 -4.15 24.87
CA ARG A 119 -12.20 -3.63 24.17
C ARG A 119 -13.15 -2.85 25.09
N GLU A 120 -13.37 -3.33 26.32
CA GLU A 120 -14.32 -2.71 27.25
C GLU A 120 -13.87 -1.37 27.84
N GLU A 121 -12.58 -1.05 27.75
CA GLU A 121 -12.05 0.24 28.19
C GLU A 121 -12.24 1.32 27.13
N PHE A 122 -12.16 0.96 25.85
CA PHE A 122 -12.37 1.90 24.73
C PHE A 122 -13.84 2.24 24.49
N ILE A 123 -14.78 1.33 24.78
CA ILE A 123 -16.23 1.56 24.59
C ILE A 123 -16.81 2.49 25.68
N ARG A 124 -16.05 2.73 26.76
CA ARG A 124 -16.52 3.48 27.94
C ARG A 124 -16.30 4.99 27.84
N TRP A 125 -15.78 5.48 26.72
CA TRP A 125 -15.62 6.89 26.35
C TRP A 125 -16.54 7.24 25.18
#